data_AF-A0A3D2UTM1-F1
#
_entry.id   AF-A0A3D2UTM1-F1
#
_cell.length_a   1.000
_cell.length_b   1.000
_cell.length_c   1.000
_cell.angle_alpha   90.00
_cell.angle_beta   90.00
_cell.angle_gamma   90.00
#
_symmetry.space_group_name_H-M   'P 1'
#
loop_
_entity.id
_entity.type
_entity.pdbx_description
1 polymer ?
#
loop_
_entity_poly.entity_id
_entity_poly.type
_entity_poly.pdbx_seq_one_letter_code
_entity_poly.pdbx_strand_id
1 'polypeptide(L)'
;MLRNMKVLLTVFVIVAISAAAYAFAASNTVPDTRAGDGSGTVSGYTVTSVAYTLNASDPSTLDSVSFDLGAAATQVEAQLVASGTWYSCTLDAGTVWECDTTGLAVSTINQLRVVATGN
;
A
#
# COMPACT_ATOMS: atom_id res chain seq x y z
N MET A 1 -19.92 30.81 73.28
CA MET A 1 -19.13 31.16 72.08
C MET A 1 -18.67 29.93 71.28
N LEU A 2 -18.23 28.83 71.89
CA LEU A 2 -17.76 27.62 71.18
C LEU A 2 -18.80 26.96 70.25
N ARG A 3 -20.09 27.00 70.59
CA ARG A 3 -21.16 26.36 69.79
C ARG A 3 -21.39 27.06 68.45
N ASN A 4 -21.32 28.39 68.42
CA ASN A 4 -21.47 29.19 67.21
C ASN A 4 -20.23 29.08 66.30
N MET A 5 -19.03 28.93 66.88
CA MET A 5 -17.79 28.71 66.14
C MET A 5 -17.78 27.37 65.40
N LYS A 6 -18.34 26.31 66.01
CA LYS A 6 -18.51 25.00 65.35
C LYS A 6 -19.45 25.11 64.14
N VAL A 7 -20.57 25.80 64.28
CA VAL A 7 -21.53 26.01 63.17
C VAL A 7 -20.87 26.77 62.01
N LEU A 8 -20.12 27.83 62.31
CA LEU A 8 -19.42 28.61 61.29
C LEU A 8 -18.39 27.77 60.52
N LEU A 9 -17.65 26.93 61.25
CA LEU A 9 -16.63 26.05 60.66
C LEU A 9 -17.27 24.96 59.80
N THR A 10 -18.41 24.39 60.22
CA THR A 10 -19.17 23.43 59.41
C THR A 10 -19.70 24.07 58.13
N VAL A 11 -20.26 25.28 58.19
CA VAL A 11 -20.73 26.00 57.00
C VAL A 11 -19.56 26.29 56.04
N PHE A 12 -18.42 26.71 56.57
CA PHE A 12 -17.22 26.96 55.76
C PHE A 12 -16.73 25.70 55.03
N VAL A 13 -16.70 24.56 55.72
CA VAL A 13 -16.31 23.28 55.12
C VAL A 13 -17.29 22.87 54.02
N ILE A 14 -18.61 23.02 54.24
CA ILE A 14 -19.62 22.69 53.22
C ILE A 14 -19.44 23.56 51.98
N VAL A 15 -19.24 24.87 52.16
CA VAL A 15 -19.02 25.80 51.04
C VAL A 15 -17.74 25.47 50.27
N ALA A 16 -16.66 25.12 50.97
CA ALA A 16 -15.40 24.73 50.33
C ALA A 16 -15.53 23.43 49.51
N ILE A 17 -16.25 22.42 50.01
CA ILE A 17 -16.49 21.16 49.28
C ILE A 17 -17.40 21.41 48.06
N SER A 18 -18.38 22.32 48.19
CA SER A 18 -19.28 22.71 47.09
C SER A 18 -18.51 23.37 45.94
N ALA A 19 -17.51 24.19 46.27
CA ALA A 19 -16.65 24.82 45.26
C ALA A 19 -15.71 23.81 44.58
N ALA A 20 -15.27 22.77 45.30
CA ALA A 20 -14.42 21.70 44.76
C ALA A 20 -15.19 20.71 43.84
N ALA A 21 -16.52 20.68 43.90
CA ALA A 21 -17.34 19.88 42.99
C ALA A 21 -17.28 20.40 41.54
N TYR A 22 -16.85 21.64 41.33
CA TYR A 22 -16.40 22.14 40.03
C TYR A 22 -14.96 21.67 39.79
N ALA A 23 -14.76 20.36 39.72
CA ALA A 23 -13.59 19.81 39.09
C ALA A 23 -13.65 20.25 37.63
N PHE A 24 -12.90 21.30 37.28
CA PHE A 24 -12.57 21.60 35.90
C PHE A 24 -11.72 20.44 35.38
N ALA A 25 -12.38 19.35 34.99
CA ALA A 25 -11.79 18.40 34.08
C ALA A 25 -11.53 19.21 32.80
N ALA A 26 -10.28 19.63 32.62
CA ALA A 26 -9.83 20.18 31.36
C ALA A 26 -10.16 19.14 30.29
N SER A 27 -11.25 19.37 29.56
CA SER A 27 -11.62 18.52 28.44
C SER A 27 -10.58 18.79 27.36
N ASN A 28 -9.57 17.93 27.29
CA ASN A 28 -8.71 17.85 26.13
C ASN A 28 -9.56 17.25 25.00
N THR A 29 -10.33 18.12 24.34
CA THR A 29 -11.03 17.74 23.12
C THR A 29 -9.97 17.59 22.05
N VAL A 30 -9.59 16.34 21.77
CA VAL A 30 -8.80 16.02 20.58
C VAL A 30 -9.73 16.24 19.39
N PRO A 31 -9.42 17.14 18.44
CA PRO A 31 -10.25 17.33 17.26
C PRO A 31 -10.40 16.02 16.50
N ASP A 32 -11.54 15.80 15.84
CA ASP A 32 -11.70 14.70 14.89
C ASP A 32 -10.61 14.82 13.81
N THR A 33 -9.53 14.05 13.95
CA THR A 33 -8.52 13.94 12.91
C THR A 33 -9.03 12.93 11.90
N ARG A 34 -9.00 13.31 10.61
CA ARG A 34 -9.25 12.37 9.50
C ARG A 34 -8.03 11.45 9.35
N ALA A 35 -7.78 10.61 10.35
CA ALA A 35 -6.80 9.55 10.27
C ALA A 35 -7.49 8.33 9.64
N GLY A 36 -7.08 7.99 8.43
CA GLY A 36 -7.54 6.82 7.70
C GLY A 36 -6.36 5.99 7.25
N ASP A 37 -6.46 4.68 7.46
CA ASP A 37 -5.65 3.68 6.77
C ASP A 37 -6.57 3.04 5.73
N GLY A 38 -6.12 3.00 4.48
CA GLY A 38 -6.90 2.48 3.35
C GLY A 38 -6.03 1.59 2.49
N SER A 39 -6.52 0.40 2.20
CA SER A 39 -5.95 -0.49 1.18
C SER A 39 -6.86 -0.49 -0.05
N GLY A 40 -6.24 -0.42 -1.23
CA GLY A 40 -6.92 -0.52 -2.52
C GLY A 40 -6.49 -1.78 -3.26
N THR A 41 -7.26 -2.18 -4.26
CA THR A 41 -6.92 -3.31 -5.14
C THR A 41 -5.63 -2.97 -5.91
N VAL A 42 -4.56 -3.73 -5.69
CA VAL A 42 -3.25 -3.52 -6.36
C VAL A 42 -3.24 -4.07 -7.79
N SER A 43 -4.23 -4.87 -8.18
CA SER A 43 -4.29 -5.50 -9.51
C SER A 43 -5.49 -5.00 -10.31
N GLY A 44 -5.20 -4.25 -11.38
CA GLY A 44 -6.17 -3.82 -12.40
C GLY A 44 -5.99 -4.50 -13.77
N TYR A 45 -5.01 -5.42 -13.90
CA TYR A 45 -4.65 -6.06 -15.16
C TYR A 45 -4.74 -7.57 -15.05
N THR A 46 -5.20 -8.21 -16.13
CA THR A 46 -5.20 -9.67 -16.24
C THR A 46 -4.14 -10.05 -17.26
N VAL A 47 -3.06 -10.68 -16.80
CA VAL A 47 -2.00 -11.17 -17.70
C VAL A 47 -2.49 -12.46 -18.37
N THR A 48 -2.62 -12.44 -19.69
CA THR A 48 -3.03 -13.58 -20.52
C THR A 48 -2.12 -13.73 -21.72
N SER A 49 -2.32 -14.79 -22.53
CA SER A 49 -1.61 -14.99 -23.80
C SER A 49 -0.08 -14.92 -23.68
N VAL A 50 0.47 -15.47 -22.60
CA VAL A 50 1.92 -15.46 -22.34
C VAL A 50 2.65 -16.32 -23.37
N ALA A 51 3.61 -15.74 -24.08
CA ALA A 51 4.47 -16.43 -25.04
C ALA A 51 5.95 -16.11 -24.77
N TYR A 52 6.80 -17.13 -24.88
CA TYR A 52 8.24 -17.04 -24.71
C TYR A 52 8.93 -17.28 -26.05
N THR A 53 9.76 -16.34 -26.48
CA THR A 53 10.55 -16.46 -27.70
C THR A 53 11.97 -16.88 -27.33
N LEU A 54 12.32 -18.12 -27.64
CA LEU A 54 13.69 -18.62 -27.45
C LEU A 54 14.62 -17.98 -28.48
N ASN A 55 15.89 -17.82 -28.12
CA ASN A 55 16.89 -17.36 -29.06
C ASN A 55 17.07 -18.37 -30.21
N ALA A 56 17.01 -17.86 -31.44
CA ALA A 56 17.05 -18.69 -32.64
C ALA A 56 18.40 -19.40 -32.87
N SER A 57 19.49 -18.84 -32.32
CA SER A 57 20.85 -19.40 -32.45
C SER A 57 21.23 -20.28 -31.25
N ASP A 58 20.75 -19.95 -30.06
CA ASP A 58 20.96 -20.73 -28.83
C ASP A 58 19.65 -20.84 -28.01
N PRO A 59 18.87 -21.92 -28.19
CA PRO A 59 17.58 -22.08 -27.51
C PRO A 59 17.68 -22.30 -26.00
N SER A 60 18.89 -22.37 -25.42
CA SER A 60 19.07 -22.35 -23.96
C SER A 60 18.89 -20.95 -23.35
N THR A 61 18.79 -19.93 -24.20
CA THR A 61 18.55 -18.53 -23.82
C THR A 61 17.23 -18.00 -24.39
N LEU A 62 16.67 -16.99 -23.72
CA LEU A 62 15.43 -16.32 -24.10
C LEU A 62 15.76 -15.00 -24.82
N ASP A 63 15.03 -14.70 -25.90
CA ASP A 63 15.04 -13.39 -26.57
C ASP A 63 13.98 -12.48 -25.94
N SER A 64 12.73 -12.95 -25.84
CA SER A 64 11.64 -12.13 -25.31
C SER A 64 10.54 -12.92 -24.61
N VAL A 65 9.74 -12.20 -23.82
CA VAL A 65 8.43 -12.66 -23.34
C VAL A 65 7.37 -11.66 -23.74
N SER A 66 6.26 -12.13 -24.28
CA SER A 66 5.09 -11.31 -24.59
C SER A 66 3.85 -11.79 -23.85
N PHE A 67 2.94 -10.86 -23.55
CA PHE A 67 1.68 -11.14 -22.87
C PHE A 67 0.66 -10.02 -23.11
N ASP A 68 -0.62 -10.32 -22.94
CA ASP A 68 -1.72 -9.38 -23.06
C ASP A 68 -2.22 -8.99 -21.65
N LEU A 69 -2.35 -7.68 -21.40
CA LEU A 69 -2.86 -7.14 -20.14
C LEU A 69 -4.39 -6.95 -20.10
N GLY A 70 -5.07 -7.08 -21.25
CA GLY A 70 -6.51 -6.90 -21.41
C GLY A 70 -7.01 -5.46 -21.28
N ALA A 71 -6.14 -4.52 -20.94
CA ALA A 71 -6.43 -3.09 -20.81
C ALA A 71 -5.19 -2.26 -21.18
N ALA A 72 -5.42 -0.99 -21.51
CA ALA A 72 -4.34 -0.06 -21.83
C ALA A 72 -3.47 0.22 -20.60
N ALA A 73 -2.15 0.16 -20.78
CA ALA A 73 -1.15 0.50 -19.78
C ALA A 73 -0.20 1.57 -20.34
N THR A 74 0.49 2.29 -19.46
CA THR A 74 1.51 3.31 -19.80
C THR A 74 2.92 2.83 -19.50
N GLN A 75 3.09 1.97 -18.50
CA GLN A 75 4.39 1.41 -18.14
C GLN A 75 4.20 -0.03 -17.71
N VAL A 76 5.06 -0.93 -18.21
CA VAL A 76 5.02 -2.35 -17.92
C VAL A 76 6.44 -2.86 -17.69
N GLU A 77 6.60 -3.60 -16.60
CA GLU A 77 7.85 -4.22 -16.17
C GLU A 77 7.59 -5.70 -15.86
N ALA A 78 8.49 -6.58 -16.26
CA ALA A 78 8.40 -8.01 -15.98
C ALA A 78 9.66 -8.52 -15.27
N GLN A 79 9.50 -9.49 -14.37
CA GLN A 79 10.59 -10.19 -13.71
C GLN A 79 10.39 -11.70 -13.85
N LEU A 80 11.40 -12.38 -14.40
CA LEU A 80 11.35 -13.81 -14.71
C LEU A 80 12.12 -14.68 -13.71
N VAL A 81 12.98 -14.05 -12.90
CA VAL A 81 13.77 -14.71 -11.85
C VAL A 81 13.47 -14.03 -10.52
N ALA A 82 13.15 -14.81 -9.48
CA ALA A 82 12.91 -14.30 -8.14
C ALA A 82 14.08 -13.43 -7.67
N SER A 83 13.78 -12.18 -7.31
CA SER A 83 14.78 -11.17 -6.91
C SER A 83 15.83 -10.85 -7.99
N GLY A 84 15.57 -11.19 -9.26
CA GLY A 84 16.43 -10.91 -10.40
C GLY A 84 16.12 -9.58 -11.09
N THR A 85 16.58 -9.46 -12.33
CA THR A 85 16.41 -8.27 -13.17
C THR A 85 14.94 -7.99 -13.51
N TRP A 86 14.57 -6.70 -13.50
CA TRP A 86 13.34 -6.19 -14.09
C TRP A 86 13.59 -5.81 -15.54
N TYR A 87 12.72 -6.28 -16.42
CA TYR A 87 12.75 -6.02 -17.84
C TYR A 87 11.65 -5.03 -18.19
N SER A 88 12.04 -3.88 -18.72
CA SER A 88 11.09 -2.91 -19.27
C SER A 88 10.47 -3.47 -20.54
N CYS A 89 9.14 -3.40 -20.61
CA CYS A 89 8.40 -3.92 -21.74
C CYS A 89 7.94 -2.76 -22.64
N THR A 90 7.85 -3.03 -23.93
CA THR A 90 7.32 -2.13 -24.94
C THR A 90 5.97 -2.62 -25.43
N LEU A 91 5.08 -1.69 -25.75
CA LEU A 91 3.80 -2.01 -26.37
C LEU A 91 4.04 -2.50 -27.79
N ASP A 92 3.63 -3.72 -28.10
CA ASP A 92 3.67 -4.27 -29.45
C ASP A 92 2.42 -3.83 -30.23
N ALA A 93 1.25 -4.29 -29.78
CA ALA A 93 -0.04 -3.93 -30.38
C ALA A 93 -1.20 -4.01 -29.39
N GLY A 94 -2.09 -3.02 -29.42
CA GLY A 94 -3.31 -3.01 -28.60
C GLY A 94 -3.02 -3.01 -27.10
N THR A 95 -3.16 -4.17 -26.47
CA THR A 95 -2.88 -4.43 -25.05
C THR A 95 -1.79 -5.49 -24.84
N VAL A 96 -1.11 -5.89 -25.92
CA VAL A 96 -0.01 -6.84 -25.94
C VAL A 96 1.31 -6.10 -25.74
N TRP A 97 2.06 -6.57 -24.75
CA TRP A 97 3.37 -6.04 -24.38
C TRP A 97 4.44 -7.11 -24.58
N GLU A 98 5.63 -6.67 -24.97
CA GLU A 98 6.80 -7.51 -25.14
C GLU A 98 7.95 -6.95 -24.30
N CYS A 99 8.62 -7.82 -23.56
CA CYS A 99 9.80 -7.48 -22.77
C CYS A 99 11.01 -8.18 -23.38
N ASP A 100 12.01 -7.40 -23.80
CA ASP A 100 13.30 -7.92 -24.24
C ASP A 100 14.05 -8.52 -23.05
N THR A 101 14.39 -9.78 -23.16
CA THR A 101 15.09 -10.57 -22.14
C THR A 101 16.38 -11.20 -22.68
N THR A 102 16.87 -10.70 -23.82
CA THR A 102 17.97 -11.27 -24.59
C THR A 102 19.14 -11.68 -23.70
N GLY A 103 19.50 -12.96 -23.77
CA GLY A 103 20.60 -13.55 -23.01
C GLY A 103 20.22 -14.10 -21.63
N LEU A 104 18.94 -14.03 -21.24
CA LEU A 104 18.46 -14.72 -20.04
C LEU A 104 18.49 -16.24 -20.25
N ALA A 105 19.23 -16.95 -19.42
CA ALA A 105 19.26 -18.41 -19.45
C ALA A 105 17.90 -18.98 -19.01
N VAL A 106 17.29 -19.79 -19.87
CA VAL A 106 15.96 -20.40 -19.65
C VAL A 106 15.93 -21.23 -18.38
N SER A 107 17.05 -21.89 -18.04
CA SER A 107 17.21 -22.71 -16.83
C SER A 107 17.11 -21.93 -15.51
N THR A 108 17.25 -20.60 -15.56
CA THR A 108 17.19 -19.74 -14.36
C THR A 108 15.80 -19.16 -14.11
N ILE A 109 14.90 -19.23 -15.11
CA ILE A 109 13.54 -18.70 -15.03
C ILE A 109 12.73 -19.54 -14.03
N ASN A 110 12.15 -18.87 -13.03
CA ASN A 110 11.36 -19.52 -11.98
C ASN A 110 10.05 -18.80 -11.64
N GLN A 111 9.75 -17.70 -12.33
CA GLN A 111 8.48 -16.97 -12.19
C GLN A 111 8.17 -16.14 -13.44
N LEU A 112 6.96 -15.58 -13.48
CA LEU A 112 6.63 -14.42 -14.30
C LEU A 112 5.86 -13.45 -13.41
N ARG A 113 6.52 -12.37 -12.99
CA ARG A 113 5.89 -11.29 -12.24
C ARG A 113 5.79 -10.07 -13.14
N VAL A 114 4.57 -9.64 -13.42
CA VAL A 114 4.29 -8.46 -14.24
C VAL A 114 3.78 -7.34 -13.34
N VAL A 115 4.32 -6.14 -13.54
CA VAL A 115 3.87 -4.90 -12.90
C VAL A 115 3.53 -3.92 -14.00
N ALA A 116 2.31 -3.40 -13.99
CA ALA A 116 1.84 -2.46 -14.97
C ALA A 116 1.14 -1.27 -14.30
N THR A 117 1.27 -0.09 -14.91
CA THR A 117 0.55 1.12 -14.51
C THR A 117 -0.19 1.68 -15.71
N GLY A 118 -1.36 2.29 -15.48
CA GLY A 118 -2.18 2.98 -16.48
C GLY A 118 -3.31 3.73 -15.79
N ASN A 119 -3.89 4.71 -16.50
CA ASN A 119 -4.97 5.58 -16.00
C ASN A 119 -6.32 5.22 -16.63
#